data_AF-A0A7C4AR99-F1
#
_entry.id   AF-A0A7C4AR99-F1
#
_cell.length_a   1.000
_cell.length_b   1.000
_cell.length_c   1.000
_cell.angle_alpha   90.00
_cell.angle_beta   90.00
_cell.angle_gamma   90.00
#
_symmetry.space_group_name_H-M   'P 1'
#
loop_
_entity.id
_entity.type
_entity.pdbx_description
1 polymer ?
#
loop_
_entity_poly.entity_id
_entity_poly.type
_entity_poly.pdbx_seq_one_letter_code
_entity_poly.pdbx_strand_id
1 'polypeptide(L)'
;MNNVKGFPKSFLVLALCLGASLMLAHSSWSKDAKDIVAEAQTIQSATKPFKIELSTAEGKTTYAAGEKINFVFKTDRDCYLTLIDIGTSGKVTQLFPNKWHESNKVEKGKEYRVPPADSGFLFKVEGQNGTEFVKAIATLAPMTSVQKAEMKGSGNFAEIVQPEAVLKDIKTELDAQDPKSWTEAHVSFTITGGQPSPAASTADKPFTLQLKTDKTEYKQGEPIVFTVESNKECYLTLIDIGTSGKVKIIFPNQYRQDNVIPANKPYRIPMEGVDVAFSYKVEGPPGKNTVKAIGTLNPCKFFAQPLPFKDFVYPLLGDKDQVLKDIAVALNSLQAGYFAEAEATIEIK
;
A
#
# COMPACT_ATOMS: atom_id res chain seq x y z
N MET A 1 -24.36 36.43 -71.88
CA MET A 1 -24.47 35.01 -71.52
C MET A 1 -23.10 34.36 -71.60
N ASN A 2 -22.81 33.53 -70.60
CA ASN A 2 -21.89 32.38 -70.59
C ASN A 2 -20.37 32.58 -70.70
N ASN A 3 -19.75 32.17 -69.60
CA ASN A 3 -18.65 31.21 -69.47
C ASN A 3 -17.21 31.68 -69.23
N VAL A 4 -16.85 31.50 -67.95
CA VAL A 4 -15.69 30.76 -67.40
C VAL A 4 -14.30 31.27 -67.74
N LYS A 5 -13.72 31.99 -66.78
CA LYS A 5 -12.27 32.10 -66.57
C LYS A 5 -11.75 30.79 -65.97
N GLY A 6 -10.81 30.15 -66.66
CA GLY A 6 -9.91 29.15 -66.06
C GLY A 6 -8.51 29.74 -65.94
N PHE A 7 -7.91 29.67 -64.75
CA PHE A 7 -6.45 29.69 -64.52
C PHE A 7 -6.16 28.83 -63.26
N PRO A 8 -4.94 28.28 -63.13
CA PRO A 8 -4.72 26.90 -62.69
C PRO A 8 -4.34 26.72 -61.22
N LYS A 9 -4.24 25.43 -60.89
CA LYS A 9 -4.01 24.76 -59.60
C LYS A 9 -2.62 24.99 -58.99
N SER A 10 -2.54 24.60 -57.71
CA SER A 10 -1.38 24.21 -56.88
C SER A 10 -0.94 25.34 -55.92
N PHE A 11 -0.77 25.20 -54.61
CA PHE A 11 -0.69 24.09 -53.65
C PHE A 11 -1.22 24.64 -52.31
N LEU A 12 -2.12 23.95 -51.60
CA LEU A 12 -2.39 24.24 -50.19
C LEU A 12 -2.24 22.94 -49.40
N VAL A 13 -1.23 22.92 -48.53
CA VAL A 13 -0.97 21.84 -47.59
C VAL A 13 -2.13 21.79 -46.60
N LEU A 14 -2.87 20.69 -46.60
CA LEU A 14 -3.94 20.40 -45.66
C LEU A 14 -3.33 19.86 -44.36
N ALA A 15 -3.21 20.69 -43.34
CA ALA A 15 -2.95 20.23 -41.98
C ALA A 15 -4.23 19.60 -41.42
N LEU A 16 -4.29 18.26 -41.38
CA LEU A 16 -5.32 17.54 -40.63
C LEU A 16 -5.03 17.69 -39.13
N CYS A 17 -5.83 18.51 -38.44
CA CYS A 17 -5.98 18.42 -36.98
C CYS A 17 -6.74 17.12 -36.65
N LEU A 18 -6.01 16.05 -36.32
CA LEU A 18 -6.59 14.88 -35.67
C LEU A 18 -6.76 15.18 -34.18
N GLY A 19 -8.01 15.13 -33.73
CA GLY A 19 -8.43 15.46 -32.38
C GLY A 19 -7.73 14.61 -31.33
N ALA A 20 -7.19 15.30 -30.32
CA ALA A 20 -6.86 14.68 -29.05
C ALA A 20 -8.16 14.24 -28.39
N SER A 21 -8.46 12.94 -28.47
CA SER A 21 -9.44 12.31 -27.61
C SER A 21 -8.88 12.34 -26.19
N LEU A 22 -9.44 13.23 -25.37
CA LEU A 22 -9.12 13.34 -23.95
C LEU A 22 -9.69 12.09 -23.26
N MET A 23 -8.93 11.00 -23.26
CA MET A 23 -9.19 9.86 -22.39
C MET A 23 -8.97 10.34 -20.95
N LEU A 24 -10.06 10.65 -20.26
CA LEU A 24 -10.07 10.81 -18.81
C LEU A 24 -9.78 9.44 -18.19
N ALA A 25 -8.49 9.15 -18.03
CA ALA A 25 -8.02 8.07 -17.19
C ALA A 25 -8.48 8.37 -15.76
N HIS A 26 -9.54 7.70 -15.33
CA HIS A 26 -9.93 7.68 -13.93
C HIS A 26 -8.85 6.88 -13.21
N SER A 27 -7.89 7.60 -12.66
CA SER A 27 -6.83 7.03 -11.84
C SER A 27 -7.46 6.64 -10.50
N SER A 28 -7.72 5.35 -10.33
CA SER A 28 -8.06 4.78 -9.03
C SER A 28 -6.78 4.65 -8.21
N TRP A 29 -6.43 5.73 -7.52
CA TRP A 29 -5.30 5.80 -6.59
C TRP A 29 -5.53 4.85 -5.40
N SER A 30 -4.63 3.90 -5.16
CA SER A 30 -4.43 3.36 -3.80
C SER A 30 -3.50 4.32 -3.09
N LYS A 31 -3.89 4.73 -1.89
CA LYS A 31 -3.39 5.91 -1.17
C LYS A 31 -2.55 5.41 0.02
N ASP A 32 -1.37 6.01 0.31
CA ASP A 32 -0.51 5.61 1.45
C ASP A 32 -1.24 5.81 2.80
N ALA A 33 -0.76 5.26 3.93
CA ALA A 33 -1.41 5.41 5.25
C ALA A 33 -1.80 6.86 5.57
N LYS A 34 -0.94 7.83 5.21
CA LYS A 34 -1.21 9.27 5.34
C LYS A 34 -2.39 9.74 4.51
N ASP A 35 -2.55 9.21 3.32
CA ASP A 35 -3.64 9.56 2.42
C ASP A 35 -4.96 8.91 2.84
N ILE A 36 -4.93 7.69 3.38
CA ILE A 36 -6.09 7.05 4.02
C ILE A 36 -6.50 7.85 5.26
N VAL A 37 -5.54 8.30 6.07
CA VAL A 37 -5.79 9.22 7.18
C VAL A 37 -6.36 10.55 6.67
N ALA A 38 -5.82 11.13 5.61
CA ALA A 38 -6.33 12.36 5.03
C ALA A 38 -7.78 12.20 4.55
N GLU A 39 -8.10 11.08 3.89
CA GLU A 39 -9.47 10.73 3.50
C GLU A 39 -10.39 10.63 4.72
N ALA A 40 -9.98 9.91 5.76
CA ALA A 40 -10.73 9.80 7.01
C ALA A 40 -10.89 11.14 7.76
N GLN A 41 -9.94 12.05 7.62
CA GLN A 41 -10.02 13.42 8.15
C GLN A 41 -11.05 14.27 7.40
N THR A 42 -11.34 13.98 6.12
CA THR A 42 -12.41 14.68 5.39
C THR A 42 -13.82 14.32 5.89
N ILE A 43 -13.97 13.20 6.61
CA ILE A 43 -15.22 12.79 7.24
C ILE A 43 -15.40 13.60 8.52
N GLN A 44 -15.91 14.83 8.39
CA GLN A 44 -16.06 15.75 9.51
C GLN A 44 -17.49 16.30 9.60
N SER A 45 -18.11 16.14 10.78
CA SER A 45 -19.41 16.76 11.06
C SER A 45 -19.20 18.25 11.36
N ALA A 46 -19.74 19.11 10.51
CA ALA A 46 -19.65 20.57 10.69
C ALA A 46 -20.48 21.06 11.89
N THR A 47 -21.55 20.35 12.25
CA THR A 47 -22.49 20.82 13.29
C THR A 47 -22.24 20.22 14.67
N LYS A 48 -21.55 19.07 14.75
CA LYS A 48 -21.29 18.30 15.99
C LYS A 48 -22.50 18.30 16.93
N PRO A 49 -23.64 17.77 16.47
CA PRO A 49 -24.97 17.95 17.07
C PRO A 49 -25.15 17.21 18.41
N PHE A 50 -24.25 16.29 18.71
CA PHE A 50 -24.11 15.58 19.97
C PHE A 50 -22.64 15.20 20.16
N LYS A 51 -22.26 14.82 21.38
CA LYS A 51 -20.87 14.59 21.77
C LYS A 51 -20.52 13.10 21.74
N ILE A 52 -19.34 12.82 21.20
CA ILE A 52 -18.61 11.57 21.42
C ILE A 52 -17.25 11.91 22.03
N GLU A 53 -16.91 11.21 23.10
CA GLU A 53 -15.59 11.20 23.71
C GLU A 53 -14.91 9.91 23.26
N LEU A 54 -13.69 10.02 22.72
CA LEU A 54 -12.83 8.90 22.35
C LEU A 54 -11.45 9.15 22.91
N SER A 55 -10.89 8.17 23.62
CA SER A 55 -9.53 8.21 24.13
C SER A 55 -8.92 6.83 24.16
N THR A 56 -7.60 6.79 24.30
CA THR A 56 -6.92 5.62 24.81
C THR A 56 -7.11 5.54 26.33
N ALA A 57 -7.02 4.33 26.89
CA ALA A 57 -7.03 4.16 28.34
C ALA A 57 -5.95 5.04 29.00
N GLU A 58 -6.34 5.71 30.08
CA GLU A 58 -5.46 6.62 30.86
C GLU A 58 -4.93 7.83 30.06
N GLY A 59 -5.43 8.06 28.83
CA GLY A 59 -4.97 9.16 27.96
C GLY A 59 -3.56 8.97 27.41
N LYS A 60 -3.01 7.76 27.47
CA LYS A 60 -1.66 7.45 26.99
C LYS A 60 -1.59 7.52 25.47
N THR A 61 -0.65 8.29 24.92
CA THR A 61 -0.52 8.55 23.46
C THR A 61 0.76 8.00 22.83
N THR A 62 1.59 7.31 23.60
CA THR A 62 2.83 6.68 23.10
C THR A 62 2.92 5.26 23.63
N TYR A 63 3.05 4.27 22.77
CA TYR A 63 3.09 2.85 23.12
C TYR A 63 4.35 2.19 22.58
N ALA A 64 4.89 1.22 23.33
CA ALA A 64 5.89 0.33 22.76
C ALA A 64 5.23 -0.72 21.84
N ALA A 65 5.93 -1.18 20.79
CA ALA A 65 5.45 -2.34 20.04
C ALA A 65 5.31 -3.57 20.97
N GLY A 66 4.20 -4.28 20.83
CA GLY A 66 3.77 -5.37 21.73
C GLY A 66 3.10 -4.91 23.02
N GLU A 67 3.05 -3.60 23.30
CA GLU A 67 2.35 -3.07 24.47
C GLU A 67 0.83 -3.16 24.30
N LYS A 68 0.11 -3.33 25.41
CA LYS A 68 -1.35 -3.41 25.42
C LYS A 68 -1.97 -2.02 25.25
N ILE A 69 -3.00 -1.93 24.42
CA ILE A 69 -3.80 -0.72 24.24
C ILE A 69 -5.28 -1.03 24.42
N ASN A 70 -6.01 -0.09 25.00
CA ASN A 70 -7.46 -0.12 25.06
C ASN A 70 -8.00 1.24 24.61
N PHE A 71 -9.08 1.22 23.84
CA PHE A 71 -9.83 2.41 23.49
C PHE A 71 -11.06 2.52 24.37
N VAL A 72 -11.35 3.73 24.81
CA VAL A 72 -12.52 4.05 25.63
C VAL A 72 -13.32 5.09 24.86
N PHE A 73 -14.63 4.85 24.73
CA PHE A 73 -15.52 5.85 24.16
C PHE A 73 -16.84 5.96 24.92
N LYS A 74 -17.45 7.13 24.81
CA LYS A 74 -18.73 7.46 25.45
C LYS A 74 -19.47 8.51 24.63
N THR A 75 -20.78 8.36 24.50
CA THR A 75 -21.65 9.34 23.82
C THR A 75 -22.63 9.97 24.80
N ASP A 76 -23.08 11.20 24.53
CA ASP A 76 -24.14 11.86 25.30
C ASP A 76 -25.56 11.62 24.73
N ARG A 77 -25.65 10.71 23.74
CA ARG A 77 -26.88 10.35 23.04
C ARG A 77 -26.86 8.88 22.61
N ASP A 78 -28.04 8.25 22.61
CA ASP A 78 -28.22 6.92 22.03
C ASP A 78 -27.96 6.99 20.52
N CYS A 79 -27.10 6.11 20.01
CA CYS A 79 -26.66 6.16 18.62
C CYS A 79 -26.15 4.80 18.13
N TYR A 80 -25.69 4.77 16.89
CA TYR A 80 -24.92 3.69 16.30
C TYR A 80 -23.47 4.17 16.15
N LEU A 81 -22.50 3.30 16.42
CA LEU A 81 -21.08 3.65 16.36
C LEU A 81 -20.32 2.75 15.40
N THR A 82 -19.42 3.35 14.62
CA THR A 82 -18.31 2.66 13.97
C THR A 82 -16.99 3.20 14.52
N LEU A 83 -16.08 2.30 14.91
CA LEU A 83 -14.71 2.64 15.30
C LEU A 83 -13.75 1.92 14.37
N ILE A 84 -12.90 2.68 13.67
CA ILE A 84 -11.86 2.15 12.78
C ILE A 84 -10.49 2.65 13.24
N ASP A 85 -9.49 1.79 13.09
CA ASP A 85 -8.08 2.09 13.27
C ASP A 85 -7.38 2.06 11.92
N ILE A 86 -6.60 3.10 11.63
CA ILE A 86 -5.72 3.20 10.46
C ILE A 86 -4.29 3.05 10.97
N GLY A 87 -3.75 1.85 10.78
CA GLY A 87 -2.42 1.50 11.27
C GLY A 87 -1.31 2.18 10.47
N THR A 88 -0.07 2.13 10.97
CA THR A 88 1.08 2.80 10.33
C THR A 88 1.38 2.28 8.91
N SER A 89 0.88 1.10 8.58
CA SER A 89 1.00 0.46 7.26
C SER A 89 -0.11 0.84 6.27
N GLY A 90 -1.13 1.58 6.70
CA GLY A 90 -2.33 1.90 5.91
C GLY A 90 -3.42 0.82 5.99
N LYS A 91 -3.15 -0.29 6.68
CA LYS A 91 -4.21 -1.26 7.02
C LYS A 91 -5.27 -0.59 7.86
N VAL A 92 -6.54 -0.79 7.49
CA VAL A 92 -7.68 -0.30 8.25
C VAL A 92 -8.38 -1.46 8.94
N THR A 93 -8.46 -1.39 10.26
CA THR A 93 -9.07 -2.42 11.09
C THR A 93 -10.35 -1.88 11.70
N GLN A 94 -11.45 -2.61 11.59
CA GLN A 94 -12.66 -2.29 12.33
C GLN A 94 -12.51 -2.76 13.77
N LEU A 95 -12.48 -1.80 14.69
CA LEU A 95 -12.42 -2.03 16.13
C LEU A 95 -13.81 -2.16 16.75
N PHE A 96 -14.83 -1.50 16.18
CA PHE A 96 -16.23 -1.58 16.63
C PHE A 96 -17.22 -1.36 15.47
N PRO A 97 -18.34 -2.12 15.40
CA PRO A 97 -18.63 -3.35 16.16
C PRO A 97 -17.56 -4.44 15.94
N ASN A 98 -17.52 -5.43 16.83
CA ASN A 98 -16.57 -6.53 16.78
C ASN A 98 -17.22 -7.80 17.37
N LYS A 99 -16.49 -8.92 17.45
CA LYS A 99 -17.05 -10.19 17.93
C LYS A 99 -17.56 -10.20 19.38
N TRP A 100 -17.15 -9.23 20.21
CA TRP A 100 -17.66 -9.08 21.59
C TRP A 100 -18.80 -8.06 21.66
N HIS A 101 -18.90 -7.18 20.68
CA HIS A 101 -19.92 -6.18 20.53
C HIS A 101 -20.49 -6.24 19.11
N GLU A 102 -21.28 -7.28 18.84
CA GLU A 102 -21.86 -7.48 17.51
C GLU A 102 -22.88 -6.40 17.16
N SER A 103 -23.58 -5.87 18.17
CA SER A 103 -24.43 -4.70 17.99
C SER A 103 -23.58 -3.44 17.99
N ASN A 104 -23.77 -2.61 16.97
CA ASN A 104 -23.18 -1.28 16.90
C ASN A 104 -23.99 -0.21 17.66
N LYS A 105 -25.04 -0.58 18.40
CA LYS A 105 -25.82 0.35 19.22
C LYS A 105 -25.04 0.75 20.47
N VAL A 106 -25.02 2.05 20.74
CA VAL A 106 -24.35 2.67 21.88
C VAL A 106 -25.39 3.46 22.66
N GLU A 107 -25.37 3.25 23.97
CA GLU A 107 -26.30 3.87 24.93
C GLU A 107 -25.71 5.16 25.47
N LYS A 108 -26.54 6.20 25.58
CA LYS A 108 -26.19 7.48 26.18
C LYS A 108 -25.56 7.29 27.55
N GLY A 109 -24.41 7.92 27.76
CA GLY A 109 -23.76 8.00 29.06
C GLY A 109 -22.97 6.74 29.46
N LYS A 110 -23.15 5.63 28.76
CA LYS A 110 -22.44 4.37 29.01
C LYS A 110 -21.05 4.43 28.40
N GLU A 111 -20.06 4.06 29.20
CA GLU A 111 -18.67 3.92 28.75
C GLU A 111 -18.48 2.53 28.11
N TYR A 112 -17.88 2.51 26.93
CA TYR A 112 -17.52 1.29 26.21
C TYR A 112 -16.00 1.19 26.11
N ARG A 113 -15.50 -0.04 26.15
CA ARG A 113 -14.06 -0.34 26.07
C ARG A 113 -13.80 -1.34 24.96
N VAL A 114 -12.77 -1.09 24.17
CA VAL A 114 -12.33 -1.97 23.08
C VAL A 114 -10.85 -2.28 23.25
N PRO A 115 -10.47 -3.55 23.51
CA PRO A 115 -11.36 -4.68 23.83
C PRO A 115 -12.07 -4.53 25.21
N PRO A 116 -13.14 -5.29 25.48
CA PRO A 116 -13.81 -5.31 26.79
C PRO A 116 -12.90 -5.89 27.88
N ALA A 117 -13.02 -5.38 29.11
CA ALA A 117 -12.17 -5.80 30.24
C ALA A 117 -12.30 -7.30 30.58
N ASP A 118 -13.48 -7.88 30.36
CA ASP A 118 -13.83 -9.28 30.63
C ASP A 118 -13.58 -10.22 29.44
N SER A 119 -13.16 -9.69 28.29
CA SER A 119 -12.94 -10.49 27.07
C SER A 119 -11.75 -11.46 27.15
N GLY A 120 -10.85 -11.26 28.11
CA GLY A 120 -9.55 -11.95 28.19
C GLY A 120 -8.60 -11.63 27.02
N PHE A 121 -9.00 -10.77 26.09
CA PHE A 121 -8.18 -10.40 24.94
C PHE A 121 -7.30 -9.20 25.24
N LEU A 122 -6.05 -9.31 24.81
CA LEU A 122 -5.04 -8.28 24.94
C LEU A 122 -4.79 -7.71 23.56
N PHE A 123 -5.40 -6.56 23.24
CA PHE A 123 -5.06 -5.89 22.00
C PHE A 123 -3.69 -5.26 22.16
N LYS A 124 -2.73 -5.75 21.37
CA LYS A 124 -1.35 -5.27 21.39
C LYS A 124 -1.15 -4.33 20.22
N VAL A 125 -0.43 -3.25 20.49
CA VAL A 125 0.08 -2.35 19.47
C VAL A 125 1.10 -3.14 18.65
N GLU A 126 0.81 -3.34 17.36
CA GLU A 126 1.65 -4.06 16.42
C GLU A 126 2.00 -3.14 15.27
N GLY A 127 3.11 -3.39 14.58
CA GLY A 127 3.51 -2.59 13.42
C GLY A 127 4.79 -1.77 13.62
N GLN A 128 5.00 -0.83 12.70
CA GLN A 128 6.23 -0.05 12.61
C GLN A 128 6.16 1.19 13.50
N ASN A 129 7.32 1.79 13.80
CA ASN A 129 7.36 3.07 14.51
C ASN A 129 6.64 4.14 13.70
N GLY A 130 5.63 4.78 14.26
CA GLY A 130 4.83 5.74 13.51
C GLY A 130 3.60 6.15 14.29
N THR A 131 2.72 6.91 13.64
CA THR A 131 1.47 7.35 14.23
C THR A 131 0.32 6.56 13.63
N GLU A 132 -0.52 5.99 14.49
CA GLU A 132 -1.80 5.41 14.10
C GLU A 132 -2.92 6.41 14.37
N PHE A 133 -4.01 6.26 13.61
CA PHE A 133 -5.16 7.15 13.67
C PHE A 133 -6.44 6.35 13.83
N VAL A 134 -7.14 6.60 14.94
CA VAL A 134 -8.40 5.93 15.26
C VAL A 134 -9.54 6.91 15.13
N LYS A 135 -10.55 6.54 14.34
CA LYS A 135 -11.72 7.37 14.03
C LYS A 135 -12.98 6.71 14.56
N ALA A 136 -13.75 7.46 15.33
CA ALA A 136 -15.10 7.12 15.74
C ALA A 136 -16.12 7.95 14.95
N ILE A 137 -17.12 7.28 14.40
CA ILE A 137 -18.26 7.89 13.70
C ILE A 137 -19.52 7.43 14.41
N ALA A 138 -20.29 8.39 14.92
CA ALA A 138 -21.54 8.13 15.62
C ALA A 138 -22.72 8.69 14.83
N THR A 139 -23.73 7.87 14.55
CA THR A 139 -24.90 8.21 13.74
C THR A 139 -26.20 7.89 14.47
N LEU A 140 -27.27 8.65 14.24
CA LEU A 140 -28.59 8.38 14.83
C LEU A 140 -29.37 7.27 14.08
N ALA A 141 -28.94 6.93 12.87
CA ALA A 141 -29.43 5.81 12.09
C ALA A 141 -28.28 4.84 11.72
N PRO A 142 -28.54 3.54 11.54
CA PRO A 142 -27.52 2.59 11.10
C PRO A 142 -26.91 3.00 9.74
N MET A 143 -25.61 2.79 9.59
CA MET A 143 -24.90 2.95 8.30
C MET A 143 -24.78 1.61 7.57
N THR A 144 -24.91 1.64 6.25
CA THR A 144 -24.76 0.46 5.39
C THR A 144 -23.40 0.35 4.73
N SER A 145 -22.65 1.46 4.58
CA SER A 145 -21.36 1.47 3.88
C SER A 145 -20.33 0.56 4.54
N VAL A 146 -20.27 0.55 5.87
CA VAL A 146 -19.37 -0.34 6.63
C VAL A 146 -19.85 -1.79 6.60
N GLN A 147 -21.16 -2.02 6.63
CA GLN A 147 -21.75 -3.37 6.63
C GLN A 147 -21.52 -4.12 5.31
N LYS A 148 -21.41 -3.39 4.20
CA LYS A 148 -21.14 -3.93 2.86
C LYS A 148 -19.64 -4.07 2.56
N ALA A 149 -18.77 -3.59 3.44
CA ALA A 149 -17.34 -3.67 3.24
C ALA A 149 -16.89 -5.13 3.16
N GLU A 150 -15.98 -5.42 2.22
CA GLU A 150 -15.29 -6.69 2.20
C GLU A 150 -14.31 -6.73 3.38
N MET A 151 -14.49 -7.73 4.24
CA MET A 151 -13.71 -7.90 5.46
C MET A 151 -12.79 -9.11 5.34
N LYS A 152 -11.55 -8.96 5.77
CA LYS A 152 -10.54 -10.02 5.80
C LYS A 152 -10.15 -10.36 7.23
N GLY A 153 -10.00 -11.68 7.45
CA GLY A 153 -9.56 -12.25 8.72
C GLY A 153 -10.72 -12.82 9.54
N SER A 154 -10.47 -13.97 10.17
CA SER A 154 -11.36 -14.59 11.16
C SER A 154 -10.91 -14.24 12.60
N GLY A 155 -10.14 -13.17 12.74
CA GLY A 155 -9.56 -12.72 14.00
C GLY A 155 -10.59 -11.99 14.87
N ASN A 156 -10.10 -11.42 15.96
CA ASN A 156 -10.96 -10.71 16.91
C ASN A 156 -11.42 -9.34 16.41
N PHE A 157 -10.66 -8.78 15.47
CA PHE A 157 -10.98 -7.60 14.68
C PHE A 157 -10.83 -7.96 13.21
N ALA A 158 -11.58 -7.26 12.35
CA ALA A 158 -11.63 -7.53 10.93
C ALA A 158 -10.94 -6.40 10.15
N GLU A 159 -10.08 -6.77 9.18
CA GLU A 159 -9.39 -5.85 8.27
C GLU A 159 -10.32 -5.47 7.12
N ILE A 160 -10.45 -4.18 6.81
CA ILE A 160 -11.20 -3.69 5.65
C ILE A 160 -10.32 -3.84 4.40
N VAL A 161 -10.76 -4.62 3.40
CA VAL A 161 -9.94 -4.96 2.23
C VAL A 161 -9.74 -3.76 1.29
N GLN A 162 -10.75 -2.90 1.14
CA GLN A 162 -10.73 -1.74 0.25
C GLN A 162 -11.04 -0.45 1.05
N PRO A 163 -10.11 -0.01 1.92
CA PRO A 163 -10.42 1.02 2.91
C PRO A 163 -10.81 2.36 2.29
N GLU A 164 -10.20 2.77 1.19
CA GLU A 164 -10.50 4.05 0.54
C GLU A 164 -11.91 4.08 -0.06
N ALA A 165 -12.31 2.98 -0.72
CA ALA A 165 -13.67 2.85 -1.25
C ALA A 165 -14.69 2.94 -0.10
N VAL A 166 -14.44 2.23 1.00
CA VAL A 166 -15.30 2.25 2.18
C VAL A 166 -15.35 3.62 2.83
N LEU A 167 -14.22 4.32 3.00
CA LEU A 167 -14.18 5.68 3.55
C LEU A 167 -14.95 6.67 2.67
N LYS A 168 -14.84 6.55 1.35
CA LYS A 168 -15.61 7.36 0.39
C LYS A 168 -17.11 7.07 0.46
N ASP A 169 -17.48 5.80 0.59
CA ASP A 169 -18.88 5.38 0.72
C ASP A 169 -19.48 5.85 2.06
N ILE A 170 -18.71 5.80 3.15
CA ILE A 170 -19.09 6.38 4.45
C ILE A 170 -19.32 7.88 4.30
N LYS A 171 -18.36 8.61 3.72
CA LYS A 171 -18.49 10.05 3.49
C LYS A 171 -19.75 10.38 2.70
N THR A 172 -19.96 9.66 1.59
CA THR A 172 -21.14 9.83 0.74
C THR A 172 -22.44 9.56 1.49
N GLU A 173 -22.50 8.50 2.29
CA GLU A 173 -23.67 8.14 3.10
C GLU A 173 -23.95 9.20 4.17
N LEU A 174 -22.93 9.75 4.82
CA LEU A 174 -23.06 10.80 5.84
C LEU A 174 -23.44 12.16 5.24
N ASP A 175 -22.90 12.50 4.06
CA ASP A 175 -23.24 13.74 3.32
C ASP A 175 -24.71 13.75 2.86
N ALA A 176 -25.31 12.57 2.68
CA ALA A 176 -26.73 12.41 2.33
C ALA A 176 -27.68 12.45 3.55
N GLN A 177 -27.15 12.32 4.77
CA GLN A 177 -27.95 12.37 6.00
C GLN A 177 -28.18 13.81 6.48
N ASP A 178 -29.12 13.99 7.42
CA ASP A 178 -29.28 15.27 8.12
C ASP A 178 -27.94 15.62 8.82
N PRO A 179 -27.34 16.80 8.58
CA PRO A 179 -26.10 17.21 9.26
C PRO A 179 -26.16 17.19 10.79
N LYS A 180 -27.37 17.18 11.38
CA LYS A 180 -27.60 17.06 12.83
C LYS A 180 -27.76 15.61 13.32
N SER A 181 -27.63 14.63 12.44
CA SER A 181 -27.84 13.20 12.75
C SER A 181 -26.55 12.43 13.02
N TRP A 182 -25.38 13.07 12.96
CA TRP A 182 -24.11 12.38 13.20
C TRP A 182 -23.01 13.30 13.73
N THR A 183 -22.03 12.70 14.41
CA THR A 183 -20.84 13.35 14.95
C THR A 183 -19.63 12.44 14.81
N GLU A 184 -18.44 12.97 15.09
CA GLU A 184 -17.18 12.23 15.00
C GLU A 184 -16.20 12.65 16.08
N ALA A 185 -15.28 11.73 16.40
CA ALA A 185 -14.06 12.02 17.14
C ALA A 185 -12.92 11.17 16.60
N HIS A 186 -11.69 11.56 16.91
CA HIS A 186 -10.51 10.77 16.62
C HIS A 186 -9.49 10.87 17.75
N VAL A 187 -8.61 9.88 17.82
CA VAL A 187 -7.41 9.89 18.64
C VAL A 187 -6.24 9.37 17.80
N SER A 188 -5.05 9.93 18.02
CA SER A 188 -3.81 9.42 17.46
C SER A 188 -2.87 8.98 18.56
N PHE A 189 -2.10 7.94 18.32
CA PHE A 189 -1.04 7.50 19.21
C PHE A 189 0.20 7.08 18.42
N THR A 190 1.35 7.14 19.07
CA THR A 190 2.65 6.84 18.48
C THR A 190 3.16 5.49 18.94
N ILE A 191 3.61 4.66 18.01
CA ILE A 191 4.30 3.41 18.26
C ILE A 191 5.81 3.66 18.33
N THR A 192 6.46 3.13 19.36
CA THR A 192 7.91 3.21 19.60
C THR A 192 8.50 1.82 19.82
N GLY A 193 9.78 1.61 19.51
CA GLY A 193 10.45 0.32 19.69
C GLY A 193 9.94 -0.82 18.78
N GLY A 194 9.06 -0.55 17.82
CA GLY A 194 8.74 -1.44 16.71
C GLY A 194 9.83 -1.40 15.62
N GLN A 195 9.65 -2.16 14.54
CA GLN A 195 10.53 -2.01 13.37
C GLN A 195 10.50 -0.54 12.91
N PRO A 196 11.65 0.08 12.58
CA PRO A 196 11.68 1.45 12.11
C PRO A 196 10.68 1.62 10.96
N SER A 197 9.80 2.62 11.00
CA SER A 197 9.10 2.97 9.77
C SER A 197 10.11 3.59 8.81
N PRO A 198 10.24 3.08 7.58
CA PRO A 198 11.11 3.68 6.57
C PRO A 198 10.75 5.15 6.26
N ALA A 199 9.50 5.56 6.55
CA ALA A 199 9.04 6.94 6.42
C ALA A 199 9.57 7.88 7.52
N ALA A 200 10.05 7.38 8.66
CA ALA A 200 10.71 8.19 9.69
C ALA A 200 12.21 8.44 9.39
N SER A 201 12.77 7.78 8.35
CA SER A 201 14.12 8.04 7.81
C SER A 201 14.10 9.13 6.74
N THR A 202 13.43 10.25 7.01
CA THR A 202 13.46 11.42 6.12
C THR A 202 14.02 12.63 6.84
N ALA A 203 15.35 12.68 6.91
CA ALA A 203 16.10 13.91 6.79
C ALA A 203 16.83 13.90 5.42
N ASP A 204 16.32 14.73 4.50
CA ASP A 204 16.94 15.35 3.31
C ASP A 204 17.51 14.58 2.11
N LYS A 205 17.71 13.26 2.12
CA LYS A 205 18.28 12.57 0.94
C LYS A 205 17.21 11.90 0.04
N PRO A 206 17.26 12.09 -1.30
CA PRO A 206 16.38 11.36 -2.22
C PRO A 206 16.66 9.85 -2.07
N PHE A 207 15.62 9.03 -2.15
CA PHE A 207 15.78 7.57 -2.11
C PHE A 207 16.58 7.12 -3.33
N THR A 208 17.71 6.47 -3.09
CA THR A 208 18.56 5.90 -4.14
C THR A 208 18.72 4.40 -3.93
N LEU A 209 18.82 3.69 -5.05
CA LEU A 209 19.08 2.27 -5.14
C LEU A 209 20.19 2.05 -6.16
N GLN A 210 21.09 1.13 -5.88
CA GLN A 210 22.12 0.69 -6.81
C GLN A 210 22.02 -0.81 -6.96
N LEU A 211 22.19 -1.29 -8.20
CA LEU A 211 22.26 -2.70 -8.53
C LEU A 211 23.56 -2.95 -9.30
N LYS A 212 24.32 -3.95 -8.87
CA LYS A 212 25.53 -4.42 -9.53
C LYS A 212 25.50 -5.93 -9.65
N THR A 213 26.17 -6.43 -10.67
CA THR A 213 26.41 -7.86 -10.90
C THR A 213 27.91 -8.13 -10.77
N ASP A 214 28.32 -9.36 -10.47
CA ASP A 214 29.73 -9.72 -10.33
C ASP A 214 30.49 -9.69 -11.66
N LYS A 215 29.78 -9.94 -12.77
CA LYS A 215 30.26 -9.79 -14.15
C LYS A 215 29.20 -9.11 -15.02
N THR A 216 29.59 -8.70 -16.22
CA THR A 216 28.67 -8.18 -17.24
C THR A 216 28.43 -9.16 -18.39
N GLU A 217 29.28 -10.18 -18.51
CA GLU A 217 29.20 -11.23 -19.52
C GLU A 217 29.20 -12.60 -18.85
N TYR A 218 28.32 -13.48 -19.30
CA TYR A 218 28.12 -14.81 -18.73
C TYR A 218 27.91 -15.86 -19.81
N LYS A 219 28.31 -17.10 -19.52
CA LYS A 219 27.90 -18.26 -20.31
C LYS A 219 26.57 -18.79 -19.80
N GLN A 220 25.82 -19.47 -20.67
CA GLN A 220 24.62 -20.17 -20.25
C GLN A 220 24.92 -21.15 -19.11
N GLY A 221 24.10 -21.11 -18.05
CA GLY A 221 24.25 -21.93 -16.85
C GLY A 221 25.24 -21.40 -15.81
N GLU A 222 25.94 -20.30 -16.10
CA GLU A 222 26.86 -19.67 -15.15
C GLU A 222 26.08 -18.99 -14.01
N PRO A 223 26.51 -19.12 -12.74
CA PRO A 223 25.87 -18.45 -11.63
C PRO A 223 26.19 -16.96 -11.63
N ILE A 224 25.23 -16.14 -11.17
CA ILE A 224 25.37 -14.70 -11.03
C ILE A 224 25.11 -14.27 -9.58
N VAL A 225 25.87 -13.27 -9.12
CA VAL A 225 25.68 -12.62 -7.83
C VAL A 225 25.26 -11.18 -8.03
N PHE A 226 24.07 -10.84 -7.55
CA PHE A 226 23.56 -9.49 -7.48
C PHE A 226 23.97 -8.83 -6.18
N THR A 227 24.46 -7.60 -6.24
CA THR A 227 24.69 -6.73 -5.09
C THR A 227 23.78 -5.52 -5.21
N VAL A 228 22.87 -5.37 -4.26
CA VAL A 228 21.95 -4.23 -4.16
C VAL A 228 22.34 -3.37 -2.98
N GLU A 229 22.45 -2.06 -3.16
CA GLU A 229 22.71 -1.12 -2.07
C GLU A 229 21.67 -0.01 -2.10
N SER A 230 21.03 0.24 -0.98
CA SER A 230 20.06 1.32 -0.82
C SER A 230 20.52 2.32 0.21
N ASN A 231 20.24 3.61 0.02
CA ASN A 231 20.48 4.60 1.08
C ASN A 231 19.43 4.57 2.21
N LYS A 232 18.33 3.80 2.05
CA LYS A 232 17.24 3.63 3.01
C LYS A 232 16.94 2.14 3.21
N GLU A 233 16.41 1.78 4.38
CA GLU A 233 15.84 0.45 4.56
C GLU A 233 14.58 0.35 3.70
N CYS A 234 14.46 -0.70 2.89
CA CYS A 234 13.38 -0.80 1.91
C CYS A 234 13.04 -2.25 1.57
N TYR A 235 11.86 -2.43 0.97
CA TYR A 235 11.40 -3.68 0.40
C TYR A 235 11.95 -3.80 -1.02
N LEU A 236 12.75 -4.81 -1.28
CA LEU A 236 13.38 -5.05 -2.58
C LEU A 236 12.55 -6.05 -3.41
N THR A 237 12.32 -5.70 -4.67
CA THR A 237 11.90 -6.64 -5.72
C THR A 237 12.95 -6.64 -6.82
N LEU A 238 13.45 -7.81 -7.16
CA LEU A 238 14.46 -7.99 -8.22
C LEU A 238 13.87 -8.89 -9.30
N ILE A 239 13.83 -8.41 -10.54
CA ILE A 239 13.33 -9.15 -11.70
C ILE A 239 14.39 -9.28 -12.78
N ASP A 240 14.37 -10.40 -13.51
CA ASP A 240 15.13 -10.61 -14.73
C ASP A 240 14.20 -10.53 -15.93
N ILE A 241 14.58 -9.71 -16.91
CA ILE A 241 13.88 -9.56 -18.19
C ILE A 241 14.76 -10.22 -19.24
N GLY A 242 14.38 -11.44 -19.63
CA GLY A 242 15.12 -12.24 -20.60
C GLY A 242 15.05 -11.69 -22.02
N THR A 243 15.97 -12.12 -22.88
CA THR A 243 15.99 -11.83 -24.33
C THR A 243 14.69 -12.16 -25.05
N SER A 244 13.93 -13.14 -24.56
CA SER A 244 12.62 -13.53 -25.09
C SER A 244 11.48 -12.58 -24.70
N GLY A 245 11.74 -11.57 -23.88
CA GLY A 245 10.72 -10.70 -23.28
C GLY A 245 9.97 -11.35 -22.11
N LYS A 246 10.37 -12.56 -21.69
CA LYS A 246 9.81 -13.20 -20.50
C LYS A 246 10.46 -12.65 -19.23
N VAL A 247 9.65 -12.38 -18.21
CA VAL A 247 10.10 -11.82 -16.93
C VAL A 247 10.03 -12.88 -15.84
N LYS A 248 11.11 -13.03 -15.07
CA LYS A 248 11.16 -13.85 -13.87
C LYS A 248 11.43 -13.00 -12.65
N ILE A 249 10.89 -13.41 -11.50
CA ILE A 249 11.28 -12.82 -10.23
C ILE A 249 12.49 -13.55 -9.65
N ILE A 250 13.53 -12.79 -9.30
CA ILE A 250 14.74 -13.27 -8.63
C ILE A 250 14.60 -13.13 -7.11
N PHE A 251 14.00 -12.01 -6.66
CA PHE A 251 13.82 -11.69 -5.24
C PHE A 251 12.51 -10.91 -4.99
N PRO A 252 11.71 -11.24 -3.96
CA PRO A 252 11.82 -12.41 -3.08
C PRO A 252 11.78 -13.74 -3.85
N ASN A 253 12.24 -14.81 -3.22
CA ASN A 253 12.24 -16.17 -3.78
C ASN A 253 11.78 -17.19 -2.74
N GLN A 254 11.76 -18.48 -3.12
CA GLN A 254 11.27 -19.54 -2.22
C GLN A 254 12.05 -19.71 -0.91
N TYR A 255 13.33 -19.33 -0.89
CA TYR A 255 14.18 -19.45 0.29
C TYR A 255 14.05 -18.23 1.20
N ARG A 256 13.80 -17.06 0.60
CA ARG A 256 13.68 -15.80 1.33
C ARG A 256 12.52 -14.98 0.78
N GLN A 257 11.41 -15.04 1.51
CA GLN A 257 10.20 -14.25 1.24
C GLN A 257 10.22 -12.89 1.94
N ASP A 258 10.95 -12.75 3.05
CA ASP A 258 11.22 -11.45 3.65
C ASP A 258 12.17 -10.67 2.75
N ASN A 259 11.63 -9.64 2.11
CA ASN A 259 12.32 -8.88 1.10
C ASN A 259 12.84 -7.53 1.60
N VAL A 260 12.93 -7.33 2.91
CA VAL A 260 13.51 -6.12 3.49
C VAL A 260 15.04 -6.17 3.38
N ILE A 261 15.63 -5.08 2.89
CA ILE A 261 17.08 -4.86 2.86
C ILE A 261 17.48 -3.65 3.71
N PRO A 262 18.59 -3.73 4.48
CA PRO A 262 19.02 -2.64 5.34
C PRO A 262 19.61 -1.45 4.57
N ALA A 263 19.47 -0.26 5.13
CA ALA A 263 20.09 0.96 4.61
C ALA A 263 21.63 0.89 4.64
N ASN A 264 22.26 1.48 3.62
CA ASN A 264 23.70 1.74 3.49
C ASN A 264 24.58 0.50 3.68
N LYS A 265 24.06 -0.68 3.31
CA LYS A 265 24.76 -1.95 3.36
C LYS A 265 24.55 -2.71 2.05
N PRO A 266 25.62 -3.25 1.44
CA PRO A 266 25.48 -4.09 0.25
C PRO A 266 24.75 -5.38 0.61
N TYR A 267 23.64 -5.64 -0.07
CA TYR A 267 22.82 -6.83 0.06
C TYR A 267 23.07 -7.78 -1.11
N ARG A 268 23.56 -8.99 -0.83
CA ARG A 268 23.93 -9.97 -1.87
C ARG A 268 22.85 -11.01 -2.09
N ILE A 269 22.53 -11.27 -3.35
CA ILE A 269 21.56 -12.28 -3.79
C ILE A 269 22.24 -13.13 -4.88
N PRO A 270 22.38 -14.45 -4.70
CA PRO A 270 22.15 -15.21 -3.48
C PRO A 270 23.12 -14.82 -2.34
N MET A 271 22.71 -14.99 -1.09
CA MET A 271 23.59 -14.74 0.07
C MET A 271 24.54 -15.92 0.29
N GLU A 272 25.82 -15.62 0.45
CA GLU A 272 26.87 -16.61 0.70
C GLU A 272 26.59 -17.42 1.98
N GLY A 273 26.75 -18.73 1.92
CA GLY A 273 26.49 -19.66 3.04
C GLY A 273 25.01 -19.91 3.37
N VAL A 274 24.07 -19.16 2.80
CA VAL A 274 22.61 -19.30 3.07
C VAL A 274 21.87 -19.83 1.84
N ASP A 275 22.10 -19.21 0.67
CA ASP A 275 21.32 -19.47 -0.54
C ASP A 275 22.17 -20.16 -1.64
N VAL A 276 23.37 -20.64 -1.30
CA VAL A 276 24.40 -21.12 -2.26
C VAL A 276 24.01 -22.37 -3.03
N ALA A 277 23.14 -23.22 -2.48
CA ALA A 277 22.65 -24.41 -3.19
C ALA A 277 21.73 -24.07 -4.38
N PHE A 278 21.30 -22.80 -4.47
CA PHE A 278 20.34 -22.33 -5.46
C PHE A 278 20.76 -20.98 -6.04
N SER A 279 22.00 -20.94 -6.55
CA SER A 279 22.47 -19.82 -7.34
C SER A 279 21.52 -19.54 -8.51
N TYR A 280 21.13 -18.28 -8.70
CA TYR A 280 20.48 -17.89 -9.95
C TYR A 280 21.47 -18.13 -11.08
N LYS A 281 21.08 -18.95 -12.06
CA LYS A 281 21.91 -19.28 -13.22
C LYS A 281 21.38 -18.55 -14.42
N VAL A 282 22.31 -18.09 -15.25
CA VAL A 282 21.97 -17.44 -16.51
C VAL A 282 21.28 -18.45 -17.43
N GLU A 283 20.06 -18.13 -17.85
CA GLU A 283 19.21 -18.96 -18.70
C GLU A 283 18.74 -18.19 -19.92
N GLY A 284 18.50 -18.91 -21.03
CA GLY A 284 18.04 -18.33 -22.29
C GLY A 284 19.11 -18.33 -23.38
N PRO A 285 18.73 -17.93 -24.61
CA PRO A 285 19.65 -17.85 -25.73
C PRO A 285 20.64 -16.68 -25.57
N PRO A 286 21.76 -16.69 -26.34
CA PRO A 286 22.69 -15.57 -26.37
C PRO A 286 22.00 -14.23 -26.64
N GLY A 287 22.44 -13.18 -25.95
CA GLY A 287 21.87 -11.84 -26.04
C GLY A 287 21.87 -11.10 -24.71
N LYS A 288 21.12 -9.99 -24.62
CA LYS A 288 21.12 -9.12 -23.44
C LYS A 288 19.86 -9.32 -22.60
N ASN A 289 20.05 -9.61 -21.32
CA ASN A 289 18.98 -9.50 -20.33
C ASN A 289 19.11 -8.19 -19.55
N THR A 290 17.97 -7.67 -19.10
CA THR A 290 17.91 -6.52 -18.20
C THR A 290 17.44 -7.00 -16.83
N VAL A 291 18.27 -6.80 -15.81
CA VAL A 291 17.89 -7.04 -14.43
C VAL A 291 17.47 -5.71 -13.82
N LYS A 292 16.27 -5.67 -13.26
CA LYS A 292 15.69 -4.47 -12.64
C LYS A 292 15.47 -4.71 -11.16
N ALA A 293 16.07 -3.86 -10.34
CA ALA A 293 15.83 -3.76 -8.91
C ALA A 293 14.86 -2.60 -8.64
N ILE A 294 13.83 -2.87 -7.84
CA ILE A 294 12.83 -1.91 -7.40
C ILE A 294 12.83 -1.94 -5.88
N GLY A 295 13.20 -0.83 -5.25
CA GLY A 295 13.12 -0.65 -3.81
C GLY A 295 11.91 0.22 -3.47
N THR A 296 11.07 -0.20 -2.52
CA THR A 296 9.94 0.59 -2.03
C THR A 296 10.04 0.80 -0.52
N LEU A 297 9.65 1.97 -0.03
CA LEU A 297 9.68 2.27 1.42
C LEU A 297 8.53 1.58 2.18
N ASN A 298 7.45 1.23 1.48
CA ASN A 298 6.32 0.45 2.00
C ASN A 298 6.23 -0.90 1.26
N PRO A 299 5.67 -1.96 1.86
CA PRO A 299 5.37 -3.19 1.13
C PRO A 299 4.49 -2.88 -0.08
N CYS A 300 4.92 -3.27 -1.27
CA CYS A 300 4.18 -3.01 -2.51
C CYS A 300 3.77 -4.34 -3.16
N LYS A 301 2.48 -4.46 -3.51
CA LYS A 301 1.95 -5.61 -4.25
C LYS A 301 1.94 -5.29 -5.74
N PHE A 302 2.99 -5.72 -6.44
CA PHE A 302 3.07 -5.56 -7.90
C PHE A 302 2.15 -6.50 -8.67
N PHE A 303 1.76 -7.63 -8.08
CA PHE A 303 1.06 -8.71 -8.76
C PHE A 303 -0.23 -9.06 -8.04
N ALA A 304 -1.33 -9.19 -8.80
CA ALA A 304 -2.67 -9.44 -8.27
C ALA A 304 -2.80 -10.84 -7.61
N GLN A 305 -2.04 -11.81 -8.10
CA GLN A 305 -2.05 -13.18 -7.59
C GLN A 305 -0.82 -13.44 -6.70
N PRO A 306 -0.96 -14.25 -5.62
CA PRO A 306 0.19 -14.72 -4.86
C PRO A 306 1.19 -15.45 -5.74
N LEU A 307 2.48 -15.15 -5.59
CA LEU A 307 3.53 -15.82 -6.36
C LEU A 307 3.70 -17.27 -5.88
N PRO A 308 3.83 -18.25 -6.80
CA PRO A 308 3.87 -19.68 -6.49
C PRO A 308 5.27 -20.12 -6.00
N PHE A 309 5.79 -19.47 -4.96
CA PHE A 309 7.11 -19.78 -4.38
C PHE A 309 7.19 -21.19 -3.76
N LYS A 310 6.07 -21.91 -3.63
CA LYS A 310 6.09 -23.32 -3.19
C LYS A 310 6.56 -24.26 -4.30
N ASP A 311 6.28 -23.89 -5.55
CA ASP A 311 6.49 -24.76 -6.71
C ASP A 311 7.69 -24.29 -7.55
N PHE A 312 8.07 -23.01 -7.44
CA PHE A 312 9.14 -22.41 -8.23
C PHE A 312 10.03 -21.49 -7.41
N VAL A 313 11.35 -21.69 -7.49
CA VAL A 313 12.36 -20.79 -6.90
C VAL A 313 12.26 -19.39 -7.51
N TYR A 314 12.17 -19.34 -8.84
CA TYR A 314 12.12 -18.12 -9.65
C TYR A 314 10.88 -18.14 -10.56
N PRO A 315 9.68 -17.84 -10.01
CA PRO A 315 8.44 -17.82 -10.78
C PRO A 315 8.53 -16.98 -12.05
N LEU A 316 8.00 -17.50 -13.14
CA LEU A 316 7.74 -16.73 -14.36
C LEU A 316 6.56 -15.79 -14.12
N LEU A 317 6.77 -14.49 -14.28
CA LEU A 317 5.75 -13.46 -14.10
C LEU A 317 4.92 -13.24 -15.37
N GLY A 318 5.49 -13.53 -16.55
CA GLY A 318 4.83 -13.37 -17.83
C GLY A 318 5.65 -12.56 -18.82
N ASP A 319 4.96 -11.81 -19.68
CA ASP A 319 5.57 -10.97 -20.72
C ASP A 319 5.95 -9.58 -20.20
N LYS A 320 7.09 -9.07 -20.66
CA LYS A 320 7.73 -7.82 -20.23
C LYS A 320 6.76 -6.66 -20.20
N ASP A 321 6.03 -6.42 -21.28
CA ASP A 321 5.19 -5.22 -21.40
C ASP A 321 4.06 -5.23 -20.39
N GLN A 322 3.44 -6.39 -20.15
CA GLN A 322 2.38 -6.53 -19.15
C GLN A 322 2.95 -6.40 -17.74
N VAL A 323 4.05 -7.10 -17.43
CA VAL A 323 4.67 -7.09 -16.10
C VAL A 323 5.19 -5.70 -15.74
N LEU A 324 5.86 -5.01 -16.65
CA LEU A 324 6.34 -3.64 -16.41
C LEU A 324 5.20 -2.63 -16.31
N LYS A 325 4.10 -2.84 -17.03
CA LYS A 325 2.89 -2.03 -16.88
C LYS A 325 2.29 -2.20 -15.49
N ASP A 326 2.15 -3.44 -15.00
CA ASP A 326 1.60 -3.70 -13.67
C ASP A 326 2.49 -3.13 -12.56
N ILE A 327 3.81 -3.28 -12.71
CA ILE A 327 4.79 -2.64 -11.82
C ILE A 327 4.65 -1.12 -11.87
N ALA A 328 4.58 -0.52 -13.06
CA ALA A 328 4.44 0.92 -13.20
C ALA A 328 3.13 1.43 -12.58
N VAL A 329 2.02 0.70 -12.74
CA VAL A 329 0.74 1.04 -12.10
C VAL A 329 0.87 1.04 -10.57
N ALA A 330 1.50 0.02 -10.00
CA ALA A 330 1.71 -0.08 -8.56
C ALA A 330 2.75 0.94 -8.02
N LEU A 331 3.77 1.29 -8.79
CA LEU A 331 4.73 2.35 -8.42
C LEU A 331 4.10 3.74 -8.52
N ASN A 332 3.23 3.96 -9.51
CA ASN A 332 2.51 5.21 -9.68
C ASN A 332 1.45 5.44 -8.58
N SER A 333 1.06 4.40 -7.83
CA SER A 333 0.25 4.57 -6.63
C SER A 333 1.07 4.92 -5.38
N LEU A 334 2.40 4.92 -5.44
CA LEU A 334 3.27 5.34 -4.32
C LEU A 334 3.54 6.85 -4.37
N GLN A 335 3.72 7.48 -3.21
CA GLN A 335 4.15 8.87 -3.15
C GLN A 335 5.52 9.08 -3.84
N ALA A 336 5.71 10.22 -4.52
CA ALA A 336 6.99 10.58 -5.12
C ALA A 336 8.14 10.50 -4.09
N GLY A 337 9.21 9.78 -4.43
CA GLY A 337 10.35 9.54 -3.54
C GLY A 337 10.22 8.33 -2.61
N TYR A 338 9.14 7.54 -2.71
CA TYR A 338 8.94 6.30 -1.94
C TYR A 338 9.44 5.06 -2.65
N PHE A 339 9.89 5.20 -3.89
CA PHE A 339 10.57 4.12 -4.59
C PHE A 339 11.84 4.64 -5.27
N ALA A 340 12.74 3.71 -5.50
CA ALA A 340 13.92 3.90 -6.32
C ALA A 340 14.11 2.66 -7.18
N GLU A 341 14.54 2.86 -8.41
CA GLU A 341 14.84 1.78 -9.34
C GLU A 341 16.32 1.79 -9.70
N ALA A 342 16.86 0.61 -9.97
CA ALA A 342 18.18 0.45 -10.56
C ALA A 342 18.13 -0.67 -11.59
N GLU A 343 18.93 -0.55 -12.64
CA GLU A 343 19.03 -1.57 -13.69
C GLU A 343 20.48 -1.99 -13.88
N ALA A 344 20.66 -3.26 -14.18
CA ALA A 344 21.91 -3.83 -14.67
C ALA A 344 21.62 -4.60 -15.96
N THR A 345 22.57 -4.55 -16.90
CA THR A 345 22.51 -5.36 -18.12
C THR A 345 23.50 -6.50 -18.01
N ILE A 346 23.06 -7.70 -18.35
CA ILE A 346 23.93 -8.88 -18.46
C ILE A 346 23.88 -9.39 -19.89
N GLU A 347 25.04 -9.77 -20.42
CA GLU A 347 25.20 -10.33 -21.76
C GLU A 347 25.47 -11.83 -21.66
N ILE A 348 24.65 -12.62 -22.34
CA ILE A 348 24.77 -14.07 -22.46
C ILE A 348 25.53 -14.38 -23.75
N LYS A 349 26.66 -15.08 -23.64
CA LYS A 349 27.51 -15.48 -24.77
C LYS A 349 27.36 -16.96 -25.13
#